data_AF-A0A973KWY5-F1
#
_entry.id   AF-A0A973KWY5-F1
#
_cell.length_a   1.000
_cell.length_b   1.000
_cell.length_c   1.000
_cell.angle_alpha   90.00
_cell.angle_beta   90.00
_cell.angle_gamma   90.00
#
_symmetry.space_group_name_H-M   'P 1'
#
loop_
_entity.id
_entity.type
_entity.pdbx_description
1 polymer ?
#
loop_
_entity_poly.entity_id
_entity_poly.type
_entity_poly.pdbx_seq_one_letter_code
_entity_poly.pdbx_strand_id
1 'polypeptide(L)'
;ETGLPVRYYLPPQDVNLSLFEPTDTHTTCPFKGEAAYWTYLGTEGGGGPRPDVVWAYPDPIDSVAEIKDHLSFYDTVADISVKEAD
;
A
#
# COMPACT_ATOMS: atom_id res chain seq x y z
N GLU A 1 11.15 -2.01 -13.08
CA GLU A 1 12.10 -2.72 -12.20
C GLU A 1 12.07 -4.20 -12.55
N THR A 2 13.21 -4.82 -12.83
CA THR A 2 13.28 -6.25 -13.14
C THR A 2 13.70 -7.01 -11.88
N GLY A 3 12.97 -8.08 -11.52
CA GLY A 3 13.32 -8.95 -10.40
C GLY A 3 12.73 -8.58 -9.02
N LEU A 4 11.89 -7.54 -8.94
CA LEU A 4 11.12 -7.25 -7.73
C LEU A 4 9.76 -7.97 -7.74
N PRO A 5 9.20 -8.29 -6.56
CA PRO A 5 7.84 -8.84 -6.45
C PRO A 5 6.82 -7.92 -7.13
N VAL A 6 5.82 -8.51 -7.75
CA VAL A 6 4.68 -7.77 -8.30
C VAL A 6 3.99 -7.01 -7.16
N ARG A 7 3.69 -5.73 -7.39
CA ARG A 7 2.92 -4.90 -6.46
C ARG A 7 1.59 -4.55 -7.10
N TYR A 8 0.52 -4.85 -6.38
CA TYR A 8 -0.83 -4.45 -6.74
C TYR A 8 -1.15 -3.11 -6.09
N TYR A 9 -1.77 -2.23 -6.86
CA TYR A 9 -2.20 -0.91 -6.42
C TYR A 9 -3.73 -0.90 -6.44
N LEU A 10 -4.33 -0.90 -5.26
CA LEU A 10 -5.78 -0.91 -5.07
C LEU A 10 -6.26 0.53 -4.93
N PRO A 11 -7.39 0.90 -5.57
CA PRO A 11 -7.90 2.24 -5.41
C PRO A 11 -8.43 2.42 -3.97
N PRO A 12 -8.37 3.64 -3.39
CA PRO A 12 -8.69 3.86 -1.98
C PRO A 12 -10.07 3.38 -1.53
N GLN A 13 -11.08 3.45 -2.41
CA GLN A 13 -12.44 3.01 -2.10
C GLN A 13 -12.56 1.49 -1.86
N ASP A 14 -11.59 0.71 -2.34
CA ASP A 14 -11.57 -0.75 -2.19
C ASP A 14 -10.76 -1.19 -0.95
N VAL A 15 -10.21 -0.24 -0.20
CA VAL A 15 -9.42 -0.48 1.01
C VAL A 15 -10.13 0.13 2.23
N ASN A 16 -10.39 -0.68 3.25
CA ASN A 16 -10.89 -0.16 4.52
C ASN A 16 -9.75 0.51 5.32
N LEU A 17 -9.42 1.75 4.98
CA LEU A 17 -8.38 2.53 5.63
C LEU A 17 -8.66 2.87 7.10
N SER A 18 -9.89 2.68 7.60
CA SER A 18 -10.21 2.90 9.02
C SER A 18 -9.50 1.92 9.98
N LEU A 19 -8.96 0.84 9.45
CA LEU A 19 -8.15 -0.14 10.20
C LEU A 19 -6.68 0.27 10.36
N PHE A 20 -6.30 1.43 9.81
CA PHE A 20 -4.91 1.88 9.71
C PHE A 20 -4.74 3.31 10.20
N GLU A 21 -3.54 3.64 10.69
CA GLU A 21 -3.13 5.00 11.04
C GLU A 21 -1.97 5.47 10.15
N PRO A 22 -2.01 6.71 9.63
CA PRO A 22 -0.88 7.27 8.89
C PRO A 22 0.33 7.43 9.80
N THR A 23 1.53 7.29 9.24
CA THR A 23 2.79 7.49 9.96
C THR A 23 3.60 8.63 9.35
N ASP A 24 4.61 9.10 10.09
CA ASP A 24 5.58 10.07 9.56
C ASP A 24 6.62 9.41 8.62
N THR A 25 6.52 8.09 8.40
CA THR A 25 7.46 7.34 7.55
C THR A 25 7.23 7.70 6.09
N HIS A 26 8.32 8.07 5.40
CA HIS A 26 8.33 8.33 3.97
C HIS A 26 9.57 7.70 3.32
N THR A 27 9.43 7.22 2.09
CA THR A 27 10.57 6.72 1.29
C THR A 27 10.52 7.27 -0.12
N THR A 28 11.69 7.50 -0.72
CA THR A 28 11.77 8.03 -2.08
C THR A 28 12.18 6.94 -3.06
N CYS A 29 11.38 6.76 -4.12
CA CYS A 29 11.72 5.91 -5.26
C CYS A 29 11.95 6.79 -6.50
N PRO A 30 13.11 6.69 -7.18
CA PRO A 30 13.41 7.51 -8.36
C PRO A 30 12.45 7.26 -9.54
N PHE A 31 11.72 6.15 -9.53
CA PHE A 31 10.78 5.77 -10.60
C PHE A 31 9.32 6.02 -10.23
N LYS A 32 9.01 6.44 -9.00
CA LYS A 32 7.63 6.54 -8.52
C LYS A 32 7.33 7.80 -7.73
N GLY A 33 8.33 8.46 -7.14
CA GLY A 33 8.13 9.61 -6.26
C GLY A 33 8.30 9.23 -4.79
N GLU A 34 7.68 10.01 -3.90
CA GLU A 34 7.71 9.78 -2.45
C GLU A 34 6.49 8.95 -2.01
N ALA A 35 6.75 7.88 -1.27
CA ALA A 35 5.73 7.03 -0.68
C ALA A 35 5.40 7.51 0.74
N ALA A 36 4.11 7.56 1.06
CA ALA A 36 3.59 7.72 2.42
C ALA A 36 3.12 6.37 2.95
N TYR A 37 3.16 6.16 4.27
CA TYR A 37 2.92 4.87 4.90
C TYR A 37 1.82 4.89 5.97
N TRP A 38 1.21 3.73 6.18
CA TRP A 38 0.22 3.48 7.23
C TRP A 38 0.52 2.21 8.01
N THR A 39 0.25 2.25 9.31
CA THR A 39 0.33 1.13 10.25
C THR A 39 -1.03 0.49 10.43
N TYR A 40 -1.12 -0.83 10.29
CA TYR A 40 -2.31 -1.58 10.66
C TYR A 40 -2.39 -1.70 12.18
N LEU A 41 -3.55 -1.44 12.77
CA LEU A 41 -3.71 -1.37 14.23
C LEU A 41 -3.90 -2.73 14.90
N GLY A 42 -4.31 -3.77 14.16
CA GLY A 42 -4.55 -5.10 14.76
C GLY A 42 -5.81 -5.20 15.62
N THR A 43 -6.73 -4.25 15.52
CA THR A 43 -7.92 -4.21 16.39
C THR A 43 -9.00 -5.22 16.03
N GLU A 44 -9.01 -5.73 14.79
CA GLU A 44 -9.97 -6.75 14.31
C GLU A 44 -9.26 -8.07 13.96
N GLY A 45 -9.86 -9.22 14.30
CA GLY A 45 -9.36 -10.54 13.90
C GLY A 45 -8.20 -11.12 14.72
N GLY A 46 -7.78 -10.45 15.82
CA GLY A 46 -6.84 -11.00 16.81
C GLY A 46 -5.36 -10.90 16.45
N GLY A 47 -4.99 -10.12 15.43
CA GLY A 47 -3.60 -9.80 15.11
C GLY A 47 -3.05 -8.65 15.97
N GLY A 48 -1.73 -8.55 16.11
CA GLY A 48 -1.09 -7.35 16.68
C GLY A 48 -0.92 -6.23 15.64
N PRO A 49 -0.51 -5.02 16.06
CA PRO A 49 -0.21 -3.94 15.12
C PRO A 49 0.91 -4.34 14.15
N ARG A 50 0.81 -3.90 12.90
CA ARG A 50 1.82 -4.11 11.85
C ARG A 50 2.25 -2.76 11.29
N PRO A 51 3.47 -2.29 11.65
CA PRO A 51 3.92 -0.96 11.27
C PRO A 51 4.20 -0.85 9.77
N ASP A 52 3.89 0.31 9.19
CA ASP A 52 4.25 0.72 7.81
C ASP A 52 3.98 -0.37 6.76
N VAL A 53 2.82 -1.00 6.88
CA VAL A 53 2.43 -2.22 6.16
C VAL A 53 1.75 -1.91 4.83
N VAL A 54 1.22 -0.69 4.70
CA VAL A 54 0.57 -0.15 3.52
C VAL A 54 1.29 1.12 3.11
N TRP A 55 1.44 1.34 1.81
CA TRP A 55 1.93 2.62 1.28
C TRP A 55 1.13 3.06 0.06
N ALA A 56 1.24 4.35 -0.26
CA ALA A 56 0.71 4.97 -1.45
C ALA A 56 1.68 6.04 -1.95
N TYR A 57 1.53 6.47 -3.20
CA TYR A 57 2.24 7.61 -3.77
C TYR A 57 1.25 8.77 -3.98
N PRO A 58 1.22 9.79 -3.09
CA PRO A 58 0.28 10.92 -3.23
C PRO A 58 0.66 11.90 -4.35
N ASP A 59 1.96 11.99 -4.63
CA ASP A 59 2.52 12.80 -5.70
C ASP A 59 3.49 11.96 -6.55
N PRO A 60 2.97 11.01 -7.34
CA PRO A 60 3.81 10.17 -8.16
C PRO A 60 4.36 10.95 -9.36
N ILE A 61 5.49 10.47 -9.91
CA ILE A 61 6.00 11.01 -11.18
C ILE A 61 5.03 10.72 -12.34
N ASP A 62 5.01 11.59 -13.34
CA ASP A 62 4.05 11.56 -14.46
C ASP A 62 3.94 10.19 -15.17
N SER A 63 5.06 9.48 -15.31
CA SER A 63 5.11 8.18 -16.00
C SER A 63 4.35 7.06 -15.27
N VAL A 64 3.98 7.27 -14.01
CA VAL A 64 3.16 6.36 -13.20
C VAL A 64 2.01 7.09 -12.53
N ALA A 65 1.50 8.17 -13.14
CA ALA A 65 0.38 8.95 -12.57
C ALA A 65 -0.88 8.11 -12.29
N GLU A 66 -1.05 6.96 -12.96
CA GLU A 66 -2.17 6.05 -12.76
C GLU A 66 -2.24 5.43 -11.35
N ILE A 67 -1.12 5.31 -10.64
CA ILE A 67 -1.08 4.76 -9.27
C ILE A 67 -1.27 5.82 -8.19
N LYS A 68 -1.55 7.07 -8.56
CA LYS A 68 -1.74 8.15 -7.60
C LYS A 68 -2.78 7.77 -6.55
N ASP A 69 -2.40 7.94 -5.30
CA ASP A 69 -3.20 7.63 -4.10
C ASP A 69 -3.62 6.15 -3.96
N HIS A 70 -3.27 5.28 -4.92
CA HIS A 70 -3.57 3.86 -4.81
C HIS A 70 -2.67 3.20 -3.77
N LEU A 71 -3.24 2.24 -3.05
CA LEU A 71 -2.59 1.60 -1.91
C LEU A 71 -2.01 0.26 -2.32
N SER A 72 -0.81 -0.01 -1.81
CA SER A 72 -0.13 -1.28 -1.96
C SER A 72 0.30 -1.82 -0.60
N PHE A 73 0.42 -3.14 -0.52
CA PHE A 73 0.63 -3.89 0.71
C PHE A 73 1.89 -4.74 0.58
N TYR A 74 2.63 -4.88 1.67
CA TYR A 74 3.72 -5.84 1.70
C TYR A 74 3.14 -7.26 1.77
N ASP A 75 3.63 -8.13 0.89
CA ASP A 75 3.29 -9.55 0.79
C ASP A 75 3.86 -10.39 1.94
N THR A 76 4.73 -9.83 2.76
CA THR A 76 5.30 -10.48 3.95
C THR A 76 4.34 -10.52 5.15
N VAL A 77 3.20 -9.84 5.05
CA VAL A 77 2.34 -9.45 6.17
C VAL A 77 0.84 -9.49 5.82
N ALA A 78 0.52 -9.69 4.54
CA ALA A 78 -0.83 -9.88 4.03
C ALA A 78 -0.84 -10.99 2.97
N ASP A 79 -1.85 -11.87 3.03
CA ASP A 79 -2.19 -12.75 1.91
C ASP A 79 -2.98 -11.94 0.86
N ILE A 80 -2.36 -11.70 -0.30
CA ILE A 80 -3.01 -11.01 -1.41
C ILE A 80 -3.55 -12.06 -2.38
N SER A 81 -4.87 -12.16 -2.51
CA SER A 81 -5.53 -13.01 -3.49
C SER A 81 -6.36 -12.18 -4.46
N VAL A 82 -6.11 -12.30 -5.76
CA VAL A 82 -6.98 -11.77 -6.82
C VAL A 82 -7.95 -12.88 -7.22
N LYS A 83 -9.24 -12.57 -7.25
CA LYS A 83 -10.27 -13.45 -7.82
C LYS A 83 -10.77 -12.80 -9.10
N GLU A 84 -10.89 -13.58 -10.16
CA GLU A 84 -11.57 -13.13 -11.38
C GLU A 84 -13.02 -12.76 -11.02
N ALA A 85 -13.49 -11.63 -11.54
CA ALA A 85 -14.91 -11.30 -11.49
C ALA A 85 -15.65 -12.17 -12.50
N ASP A 86 -16.74 -12.83 -12.06
CA ASP A 86 -17.66 -13.60 -12.91
C ASP A 86 -18.31 -12.70 -13.99
#